data_AF-A0A642V5V0-F1
#
_entry.id   AF-A0A642V5V0-F1
#
_cell.length_a   1.000
_cell.length_b   1.000
_cell.length_c   1.000
_cell.angle_alpha   90.00
_cell.angle_beta   90.00
_cell.angle_gamma   90.00
#
_symmetry.space_group_name_H-M   'P 1'
#
loop_
_entity.id
_entity.type
_entity.pdbx_description
1 polymer ?
#
loop_
_entity_poly.entity_id
_entity_poly.type
_entity_poly.pdbx_seq_one_letter_code
_entity_poly.pdbx_strand_id
1 'polypeptide(L)'
;MEEIKRFEETHFNLFDLKAEYARRQRVIYENGKKGKHRLDTGEVTVNPNPTVLPQEIQKHIEQFENMKVTYLEQETKEKFLRSIISDPPVFVEQSNVEEIEAENKQKKANLKKQKAQVNEVQRQLDLLSRQLCADYEDLSTKAKGASEMSKEMETMQAEIDKLTKQEEALELPALEDPDMNLPAPELNRLADEYGKQKQEIDQTLVELTSQSIPQSREEHNQLKQEVSRLEKEKTRTENMAQEMVKLREEEMQKGRIHNETTAEWYRSLIHILEHILGISNFELTQQDHPQTKISFTYKDAHQVELLANSQTGELLSASLSNSNAENVQTILKQTKSLPPATQVQSFIRQALLS
;
A
#
# COMPACT_ATOMS: atom_id res chain seq x y z
N MET A 1 -2.77 -52.68 -34.15
CA MET A 1 -3.38 -53.08 -35.45
C MET A 1 -2.32 -53.49 -36.48
N GLU A 2 -1.17 -52.82 -36.56
CA GLU A 2 -0.07 -53.23 -37.46
C GLU A 2 0.66 -54.51 -37.03
N GLU A 3 0.79 -54.77 -35.72
CA GLU A 3 1.42 -56.01 -35.21
C GLU A 3 0.60 -57.28 -35.52
N ILE A 4 -0.74 -57.16 -35.59
CA ILE A 4 -1.63 -58.27 -35.95
C ILE A 4 -1.44 -58.63 -37.43
N LYS A 5 -1.31 -57.63 -38.31
CA LYS A 5 -1.02 -57.85 -39.74
C LYS A 5 0.35 -58.47 -39.98
N ARG A 6 1.36 -58.08 -39.19
CA ARG A 6 2.71 -58.69 -39.24
C ARG A 6 2.70 -60.17 -38.87
N PHE A 7 1.81 -60.58 -37.96
CA PHE A 7 1.69 -61.97 -37.53
C PHE A 7 0.95 -62.84 -38.58
N GLU A 8 -0.02 -62.26 -39.29
CA GLU A 8 -0.73 -62.92 -40.40
C GLU A 8 0.19 -63.26 -41.58
N GLU A 9 1.25 -62.46 -41.81
CA GLU A 9 2.24 -62.67 -42.87
C GLU A 9 3.36 -63.68 -42.51
N THR A 10 3.46 -64.07 -41.23
CA THR A 10 4.47 -65.05 -40.79
C THR A 10 3.99 -66.50 -40.96
N HIS A 11 4.95 -67.42 -41.14
CA HIS A 11 4.71 -68.85 -41.29
C HIS A 11 4.00 -69.52 -40.10
N PHE A 12 3.79 -68.77 -39.01
CA PHE A 12 3.10 -69.16 -37.78
C PHE A 12 1.67 -68.60 -37.70
N ASN A 13 1.02 -68.33 -38.84
CA ASN A 13 -0.38 -67.94 -38.86
C ASN A 13 -1.25 -69.07 -38.27
N LEU A 14 -1.70 -68.86 -37.03
CA LEU A 14 -2.42 -69.85 -36.24
C LEU A 14 -3.76 -70.25 -36.89
N PHE A 15 -4.37 -69.35 -37.67
CA PHE A 15 -5.62 -69.63 -38.38
C PHE A 15 -5.42 -70.56 -39.58
N ASP A 16 -4.32 -70.37 -40.32
CA ASP A 16 -3.94 -71.26 -41.41
C ASP A 16 -3.49 -72.61 -40.87
N LEU A 17 -2.70 -72.64 -39.79
CA LEU A 17 -2.30 -73.89 -39.13
C LEU A 17 -3.51 -74.64 -38.56
N LYS A 18 -4.51 -73.94 -38.02
CA LYS A 18 -5.76 -74.52 -37.54
C LYS A 18 -6.60 -75.07 -38.69
N ALA A 19 -6.69 -74.34 -39.80
CA ALA A 19 -7.38 -74.80 -41.01
C ALA A 19 -6.67 -76.00 -41.63
N GLU A 20 -5.33 -76.01 -41.63
CA GLU A 20 -4.52 -77.10 -42.16
C GLU A 20 -4.58 -78.34 -41.26
N TYR A 21 -4.52 -78.17 -39.94
CA TYR A 21 -4.72 -79.24 -38.95
C TYR A 21 -6.12 -79.85 -39.06
N ALA A 22 -7.16 -79.03 -39.21
CA ALA A 22 -8.53 -79.50 -39.43
C ALA A 22 -8.75 -80.18 -40.79
N ARG A 23 -7.95 -79.83 -41.81
CA ARG A 23 -7.90 -80.55 -43.10
C ARG A 23 -7.17 -81.87 -42.98
N ARG A 24 -6.02 -81.91 -42.28
CA ARG A 24 -5.23 -83.12 -42.02
C ARG A 24 -5.99 -84.14 -41.15
N GLN A 25 -6.86 -83.68 -40.25
CA GLN A 25 -7.74 -84.56 -39.47
C GLN A 25 -8.88 -85.20 -40.29
N ARG A 26 -9.19 -84.71 -41.50
CA ARG A 26 -10.18 -85.32 -42.40
C ARG A 26 -9.48 -86.27 -43.36
N VAL A 27 -9.45 -87.55 -43.03
CA VAL A 27 -9.07 -88.60 -43.99
C VAL A 27 -10.23 -88.81 -44.96
N ILE A 28 -10.08 -88.34 -46.19
CA ILE A 28 -10.96 -88.64 -47.30
C ILE A 28 -10.34 -89.82 -48.05
N TYR A 29 -11.00 -90.97 -48.05
CA TYR A 29 -10.71 -92.02 -49.03
C TYR A 29 -11.59 -91.83 -50.26
N GLU A 30 -11.10 -92.25 -51.43
CA GLU A 30 -11.62 -91.97 -52.79
C GLU A 30 -13.08 -92.35 -53.05
N ASN A 31 -13.78 -92.98 -52.10
CA ASN A 31 -15.17 -93.41 -52.24
C ASN A 31 -16.12 -92.75 -51.21
N GLY A 32 -16.08 -91.42 -51.06
CA GLY A 32 -17.18 -90.57 -50.56
C GLY A 32 -17.87 -90.89 -49.22
N LYS A 33 -17.50 -91.95 -48.50
CA LYS A 33 -18.09 -92.37 -47.23
C LYS A 33 -17.22 -91.88 -46.09
N LYS A 34 -17.85 -91.14 -45.16
CA LYS A 34 -17.22 -90.58 -43.96
C LYS A 34 -16.79 -91.73 -43.03
N GLY A 35 -15.52 -92.13 -43.09
CA GLY A 35 -14.94 -93.11 -42.17
C GLY A 35 -14.61 -92.46 -40.83
N LYS A 36 -14.99 -93.11 -39.72
CA LYS A 36 -14.52 -92.76 -38.38
C LYS A 36 -13.03 -93.11 -38.26
N HIS A 37 -12.24 -92.17 -37.75
CA HIS A 37 -10.80 -92.32 -37.56
C HIS A 37 -10.51 -93.39 -36.49
N ARG A 38 -9.34 -94.06 -36.56
CA ARG A 38 -8.86 -95.05 -35.56
C ARG A 38 -8.64 -94.48 -34.14
N LEU A 39 -8.92 -93.19 -33.94
CA LEU A 39 -8.89 -92.49 -32.64
C LEU A 39 -10.29 -92.29 -32.06
N ASP A 40 -11.36 -92.72 -32.76
CA ASP A 40 -12.74 -92.64 -32.30
C ASP A 40 -13.12 -93.79 -31.32
N THR A 41 -12.13 -94.62 -30.93
CA THR A 41 -12.22 -95.49 -29.75
C THR A 41 -11.88 -94.68 -28.50
N GLY A 42 -12.75 -93.72 -28.17
CA GLY A 42 -13.07 -93.32 -26.79
C GLY A 42 -12.01 -92.77 -25.82
N GLU A 43 -10.76 -92.49 -26.22
CA GLU A 43 -9.72 -92.22 -25.21
C GLU A 43 -8.98 -90.88 -25.29
N VAL A 44 -8.94 -90.18 -26.43
CA VAL A 44 -8.40 -88.80 -26.48
C VAL A 44 -9.17 -87.97 -27.50
N THR A 45 -10.36 -87.54 -27.14
CA THR A 45 -10.95 -86.36 -27.78
C THR A 45 -10.26 -85.14 -27.17
N VAL A 46 -9.32 -84.53 -27.88
CA VAL A 46 -8.81 -83.21 -27.50
C VAL A 46 -9.98 -82.25 -27.62
N ASN A 47 -10.71 -82.07 -26.53
CA ASN A 47 -11.86 -81.19 -26.49
C ASN A 47 -11.32 -79.76 -26.65
N PRO A 48 -11.75 -78.98 -27.67
CA PRO A 48 -11.18 -77.66 -27.96
C PRO A 48 -11.48 -76.61 -26.87
N ASN A 49 -12.18 -76.98 -25.80
CA ASN A 49 -12.48 -76.10 -24.69
C ASN A 49 -11.49 -76.30 -23.53
N PRO A 50 -10.57 -75.35 -23.27
CA PRO A 50 -9.55 -75.46 -22.22
C PRO A 50 -10.13 -75.51 -20.80
N THR A 51 -11.41 -75.16 -20.61
CA THR A 51 -12.08 -75.23 -19.31
C THR A 51 -12.40 -76.67 -18.88
N VAL A 52 -12.43 -77.64 -19.81
CA VAL A 52 -12.75 -79.06 -19.54
C VAL A 52 -11.50 -79.87 -19.16
N LEU A 53 -10.30 -79.34 -19.45
CA LEU A 53 -9.02 -80.02 -19.22
C LEU A 53 -8.80 -80.48 -17.76
N PRO A 54 -9.14 -79.69 -16.71
CA PRO A 54 -8.97 -80.15 -15.33
C PRO A 54 -9.83 -81.37 -14.99
N GLN A 55 -11.03 -81.46 -15.58
CA GLN A 55 -11.95 -82.58 -15.35
C GLN A 55 -11.46 -83.85 -16.06
N GLU A 56 -10.90 -83.72 -17.26
CA GLU A 56 -10.29 -84.84 -17.99
C GLU A 56 -9.03 -85.36 -17.28
N ILE A 57 -8.18 -84.47 -16.76
CA ILE A 57 -7.01 -84.86 -15.95
C ILE A 57 -7.45 -85.65 -14.72
N GLN A 58 -8.47 -85.16 -14.00
CA GLN A 58 -9.00 -85.84 -12.82
C GLN A 58 -9.54 -87.24 -13.16
N LYS A 59 -10.31 -87.36 -14.25
CA LYS A 59 -10.83 -88.65 -14.74
C LYS A 59 -9.70 -89.64 -15.05
N HIS A 60 -8.62 -89.19 -15.71
CA HIS A 60 -7.49 -90.07 -16.02
C HIS A 60 -6.73 -90.50 -14.76
N ILE A 61 -6.56 -89.61 -13.79
CA ILE A 61 -5.97 -89.96 -12.49
C ILE A 61 -6.76 -91.11 -11.84
N GLU A 62 -8.08 -91.00 -11.78
CA GLU A 62 -8.96 -92.03 -11.21
C GLU A 62 -8.89 -93.36 -11.98
N GLN A 63 -8.84 -93.32 -13.31
CA GLN A 63 -8.65 -94.52 -14.14
C GLN A 63 -7.31 -95.21 -13.88
N PHE A 64 -6.23 -94.45 -13.79
CA PHE A 64 -4.90 -95.01 -13.50
C PHE A 64 -4.82 -95.57 -12.07
N GLU A 65 -5.49 -94.95 -11.11
CA GLU A 65 -5.61 -95.50 -9.75
C GLU A 65 -6.35 -96.84 -9.74
N ASN A 66 -7.46 -96.97 -10.47
CA ASN A 66 -8.19 -98.23 -10.61
C ASN A 66 -7.36 -99.32 -11.32
N MET A 67 -6.66 -98.97 -12.39
CA MET A 67 -5.76 -99.89 -13.09
C MET A 67 -4.63 -100.38 -12.17
N LYS A 68 -4.06 -99.47 -11.36
CA LYS A 68 -3.01 -99.81 -10.40
C LYS A 68 -3.50 -100.81 -9.35
N VAL A 69 -4.70 -100.62 -8.81
CA VAL A 69 -5.30 -101.57 -7.84
C VAL A 69 -5.50 -102.95 -8.49
N THR A 70 -6.08 -102.97 -9.69
CA THR A 70 -6.34 -104.22 -10.44
C THR A 70 -5.03 -104.97 -10.74
N TYR A 71 -3.99 -104.25 -11.17
CA TYR A 71 -2.68 -104.83 -11.47
C TYR A 71 -2.02 -105.40 -10.21
N LEU A 72 -2.01 -104.64 -9.10
CA LEU A 72 -1.46 -105.11 -7.83
C LEU A 72 -2.18 -106.36 -7.31
N GLU A 73 -3.51 -106.40 -7.44
CA GLU A 73 -4.30 -107.57 -7.07
C GLU A 73 -3.93 -108.79 -7.93
N GLN A 74 -3.80 -108.60 -9.24
CA GLN A 74 -3.42 -109.67 -10.16
C GLN A 74 -1.99 -110.18 -9.92
N GLU A 75 -1.03 -109.27 -9.72
CA GLU A 75 0.35 -109.61 -9.41
C GLU A 75 0.44 -110.40 -8.09
N THR A 76 -0.34 -109.98 -7.08
CA THR A 76 -0.39 -110.66 -5.77
C THR A 76 -0.98 -112.07 -5.91
N LYS A 77 -2.07 -112.23 -6.66
CA LYS A 77 -2.66 -113.55 -6.96
C LYS A 77 -1.68 -114.45 -7.69
N GLU A 78 -0.97 -113.93 -8.69
CA GLU A 78 0.01 -114.70 -9.46
C GLU A 78 1.19 -115.12 -8.57
N LYS A 79 1.76 -114.19 -7.78
CA LYS A 79 2.84 -114.50 -6.84
C LYS A 79 2.43 -115.54 -5.81
N PHE A 80 1.21 -115.44 -5.28
CA PHE A 80 0.67 -116.43 -4.35
C PHE A 80 0.58 -117.82 -4.98
N LEU A 81 0.02 -117.92 -6.19
CA LEU A 81 -0.07 -119.19 -6.92
C LEU A 81 1.32 -119.76 -7.24
N ARG A 82 2.26 -118.92 -7.71
CA ARG A 82 3.66 -119.34 -7.94
C ARG A 82 4.32 -119.84 -6.65
N SER A 83 4.07 -119.20 -5.51
CA SER A 83 4.62 -119.62 -4.21
C SER A 83 4.12 -120.99 -3.76
N ILE A 84 2.85 -121.33 -4.06
CA ILE A 84 2.26 -122.63 -3.74
C ILE A 84 2.77 -123.73 -4.69
N ILE A 85 2.94 -123.40 -5.97
CA ILE A 85 3.29 -124.37 -7.03
C ILE A 85 4.81 -124.59 -7.12
N SER A 86 5.63 -123.66 -6.62
CA SER A 86 7.09 -123.79 -6.55
C SER A 86 7.51 -124.97 -5.66
N ASP A 87 8.51 -125.73 -6.09
CA ASP A 87 9.12 -126.83 -5.32
C ASP A 87 10.58 -126.46 -4.96
N PRO A 88 10.93 -126.21 -3.69
CA PRO A 88 10.09 -126.33 -2.49
C PRO A 88 9.12 -125.15 -2.30
N PRO A 89 7.94 -125.39 -1.68
CA PRO A 89 6.96 -124.35 -1.42
C PRO A 89 7.50 -123.34 -0.40
N VAL A 90 7.48 -122.06 -0.79
CA VAL A 90 7.95 -120.96 0.07
C VAL A 90 6.80 -120.58 1.00
N PHE A 91 6.90 -120.95 2.27
CA PHE A 91 5.99 -120.49 3.32
C PHE A 91 6.48 -119.16 3.89
N VAL A 92 5.59 -118.17 3.92
CA VAL A 92 5.88 -116.89 4.55
C VAL A 92 5.78 -117.08 6.07
N GLU A 93 6.92 -117.02 6.76
CA GLU A 93 6.98 -117.07 8.22
C GLU A 93 6.44 -115.76 8.84
N GLN A 94 5.73 -115.86 9.98
CA GLN A 94 5.22 -114.68 10.69
C GLN A 94 6.32 -113.69 11.09
N SER A 95 7.52 -114.20 11.43
CA SER A 95 8.72 -113.38 11.71
C SER A 95 9.09 -112.45 10.55
N ASN A 96 9.10 -112.98 9.32
CA ASN A 96 9.40 -112.21 8.11
C ASN A 96 8.32 -111.16 7.81
N VAL A 97 7.05 -111.46 8.13
CA VAL A 97 5.95 -110.50 7.99
C VAL A 97 6.14 -109.34 8.98
N GLU A 98 6.44 -109.64 10.24
CA GLU A 98 6.65 -108.64 11.28
C GLU A 98 7.86 -107.73 10.97
N GLU A 99 8.97 -108.29 10.45
CA GLU A 99 10.13 -107.51 10.04
C GLU A 99 9.82 -106.58 8.86
N ILE A 100 9.13 -107.09 7.82
CA ILE A 100 8.72 -106.30 6.66
C ILE A 100 7.69 -105.24 7.05
N GLU A 101 6.77 -105.53 7.97
CA GLU A 101 5.81 -104.54 8.50
C GLU A 101 6.52 -103.42 9.27
N ALA A 102 7.52 -103.75 10.09
CA ALA A 102 8.32 -102.77 10.80
C ALA A 102 9.10 -101.86 9.82
N GLU A 103 9.75 -102.45 8.80
CA GLU A 103 10.47 -101.70 7.77
C GLU A 103 9.52 -100.81 6.95
N ASN A 104 8.36 -101.33 6.55
CA ASN A 104 7.34 -100.57 5.83
C ASN A 104 6.78 -99.42 6.68
N LYS A 105 6.58 -99.62 7.99
CA LYS A 105 6.15 -98.56 8.91
C LYS A 105 7.18 -97.45 8.99
N GLN A 106 8.47 -97.79 9.08
CA GLN A 106 9.56 -96.82 9.07
C GLN A 106 9.64 -96.06 7.73
N LYS A 107 9.61 -96.77 6.60
CA LYS A 107 9.60 -96.17 5.26
C LYS A 107 8.39 -95.26 5.05
N LYS A 108 7.20 -95.66 5.51
CA LYS A 108 5.97 -94.86 5.43
C LYS A 108 6.05 -93.60 6.31
N ALA A 109 6.64 -93.69 7.50
CA ALA A 109 6.88 -92.53 8.35
C ALA A 109 7.85 -91.53 7.70
N ASN A 110 8.96 -92.03 7.12
CA ASN A 110 9.92 -91.21 6.39
C ASN A 110 9.29 -90.54 5.16
N LEU A 111 8.52 -91.30 4.36
CA LEU A 111 7.81 -90.77 3.20
C LEU A 111 6.79 -89.69 3.60
N LYS A 112 6.06 -89.89 4.70
CA LYS A 112 5.10 -88.88 5.20
C LYS A 112 5.82 -87.60 5.61
N LYS A 113 6.98 -87.71 6.27
CA LYS A 113 7.81 -86.57 6.65
C LYS A 113 8.32 -85.80 5.42
N GLN A 114 8.85 -86.52 4.42
CA GLN A 114 9.33 -85.91 3.19
C GLN A 114 8.21 -85.26 2.37
N LYS A 115 7.04 -85.92 2.24
CA LYS A 115 5.87 -85.33 1.59
C LYS A 115 5.42 -84.04 2.28
N ALA A 116 5.42 -84.00 3.62
CA ALA A 116 5.10 -82.79 4.37
C ALA A 116 6.12 -81.66 4.11
N GLN A 117 7.41 -81.99 4.05
CA GLN A 117 8.47 -81.03 3.71
C GLN A 117 8.32 -80.47 2.29
N VAL A 118 8.09 -81.35 1.30
CA VAL A 118 7.89 -80.93 -0.10
C VAL A 118 6.66 -80.04 -0.23
N ASN A 119 5.54 -80.41 0.41
CA ASN A 119 4.32 -79.60 0.38
C ASN A 119 4.54 -78.20 1.01
N GLU A 120 5.31 -78.11 2.10
CA GLU A 120 5.62 -76.82 2.71
C GLU A 120 6.52 -75.97 1.81
N VAL A 121 7.56 -76.57 1.20
CA VAL A 121 8.42 -75.87 0.23
C VAL A 121 7.61 -75.39 -0.98
N GLN A 122 6.71 -76.22 -1.50
CA GLN A 122 5.83 -75.84 -2.60
C GLN A 122 4.92 -74.66 -2.21
N ARG A 123 4.34 -74.68 -1.01
CA ARG A 123 3.52 -73.58 -0.49
C ARG A 123 4.33 -72.29 -0.36
N GLN A 124 5.58 -72.38 0.11
CA GLN A 124 6.47 -71.24 0.20
C GLN A 124 6.86 -70.70 -1.17
N LEU A 125 7.13 -71.58 -2.14
CA LEU A 125 7.42 -71.21 -3.51
C LEU A 125 6.23 -70.52 -4.20
N ASP A 126 5.01 -71.02 -3.97
CA ASP A 126 3.78 -70.41 -4.49
C ASP A 126 3.55 -69.02 -3.89
N LEU A 127 3.86 -68.83 -2.61
CA LEU A 127 3.74 -67.53 -1.95
C LEU A 127 4.80 -66.56 -2.47
N LEU A 128 6.06 -67.00 -2.58
CA LEU A 128 7.17 -66.18 -3.07
C LEU A 128 6.98 -65.82 -4.55
N SER A 129 6.49 -66.74 -5.38
CA SER A 129 6.22 -66.46 -6.80
C SER A 129 5.14 -65.40 -6.98
N ARG A 130 4.06 -65.46 -6.19
CA ARG A 130 3.02 -64.41 -6.19
C ARG A 130 3.54 -63.06 -5.74
N GLN A 131 4.36 -63.03 -4.69
CA GLN A 131 5.01 -61.79 -4.23
C GLN A 131 5.94 -61.23 -5.30
N LEU A 132 6.78 -62.08 -5.91
CA LEU A 132 7.69 -61.67 -6.97
C LEU A 132 6.96 -61.12 -8.19
N CYS A 133 5.83 -61.73 -8.59
CA CYS A 133 5.01 -61.20 -9.68
C CYS A 133 4.46 -59.81 -9.34
N ALA A 134 3.93 -59.62 -8.13
CA ALA A 134 3.42 -58.32 -7.69
C ALA A 134 4.53 -57.25 -7.63
N ASP A 135 5.70 -57.60 -7.07
CA ASP A 135 6.84 -56.71 -6.98
C ASP A 135 7.39 -56.34 -8.37
N TYR A 136 7.39 -57.30 -9.31
CA TYR A 136 7.81 -57.06 -10.69
C TYR A 136 6.83 -56.13 -11.43
N GLU A 137 5.52 -56.31 -11.23
CA GLU A 137 4.51 -55.41 -11.80
C GLU A 137 4.68 -53.98 -11.26
N ASP A 138 4.82 -53.82 -9.95
CA ASP A 138 5.07 -52.51 -9.32
C ASP A 138 6.36 -51.87 -9.85
N LEU A 139 7.47 -52.62 -9.88
CA LEU A 139 8.74 -52.14 -10.42
C LEU A 139 8.62 -51.76 -11.90
N SER A 140 7.90 -52.54 -12.71
CA SER A 140 7.67 -52.24 -14.12
C SER A 140 6.88 -50.95 -14.30
N THR A 141 5.86 -50.70 -13.50
CA THR A 141 5.10 -49.45 -13.54
C THR A 141 5.95 -48.24 -13.14
N LYS A 142 6.74 -48.37 -12.06
CA LYS A 142 7.68 -47.34 -11.62
C LYS A 142 8.75 -47.05 -12.66
N ALA A 143 9.31 -48.07 -13.30
CA ALA A 143 10.30 -47.92 -14.35
C ALA A 143 9.74 -47.20 -15.59
N LYS A 144 8.49 -47.50 -15.97
CA LYS A 144 7.79 -46.79 -17.05
C LYS A 144 7.58 -45.31 -16.69
N GLY A 145 7.06 -45.03 -15.50
CA GLY A 145 6.87 -43.66 -15.03
C GLY A 145 8.18 -42.86 -14.94
N ALA A 146 9.26 -43.49 -14.49
CA ALA A 146 10.59 -42.88 -14.49
C ALA A 146 11.08 -42.57 -15.91
N SER A 147 10.89 -43.49 -16.87
CA SER A 147 11.27 -43.26 -18.26
C SER A 147 10.45 -42.14 -18.91
N GLU A 148 9.15 -42.04 -18.61
CA GLU A 148 8.29 -40.96 -19.08
C GLU A 148 8.74 -39.60 -18.51
N MET A 149 9.01 -39.55 -17.20
CA MET A 149 9.49 -38.33 -16.54
C MET A 149 10.87 -37.90 -17.06
N SER A 150 11.78 -38.84 -17.34
CA SER A 150 13.07 -38.52 -17.96
C SER A 150 12.89 -37.91 -19.36
N LYS A 151 11.97 -38.45 -20.18
CA LYS A 151 11.66 -37.86 -21.48
C LYS A 151 11.06 -36.47 -21.34
N GLU A 152 10.17 -36.27 -20.38
CA GLU A 152 9.58 -34.96 -20.11
C GLU A 152 10.67 -33.94 -19.70
N MET A 153 11.59 -34.34 -18.81
CA MET A 153 12.72 -33.51 -18.42
C MET A 153 13.62 -33.15 -19.60
N GLU A 154 13.92 -34.10 -20.50
CA GLU A 154 14.64 -33.82 -21.74
C GLU A 154 13.91 -32.81 -22.63
N THR A 155 12.58 -32.92 -22.76
CA THR A 155 11.78 -31.96 -23.54
C THR A 155 11.75 -30.57 -22.89
N MET A 156 11.63 -30.49 -21.57
CA MET A 156 11.68 -29.22 -20.84
C MET A 156 13.05 -28.56 -20.97
N GLN A 157 14.13 -29.34 -20.85
CA GLN A 157 15.49 -28.82 -21.01
C GLN A 157 15.70 -28.31 -22.44
N ALA A 158 15.22 -29.02 -23.45
CA ALA A 158 15.29 -28.57 -24.84
C ALA A 158 14.52 -27.26 -25.08
N GLU A 159 13.37 -27.08 -24.43
CA GLU A 159 12.61 -25.83 -24.52
C GLU A 159 13.29 -24.69 -23.75
N ILE A 160 13.86 -24.96 -22.57
CA ILE A 160 14.69 -23.97 -21.84
C ILE A 160 15.85 -23.52 -22.71
N ASP A 161 16.62 -24.45 -23.27
CA ASP A 161 17.77 -24.12 -24.13
C ASP A 161 17.34 -23.30 -25.35
N LYS A 162 16.15 -23.56 -25.91
CA LYS A 162 15.59 -22.80 -27.01
C LYS A 162 15.15 -21.40 -26.57
N LEU A 163 14.52 -21.26 -25.41
CA LEU A 163 14.14 -19.96 -24.84
C LEU A 163 15.37 -19.13 -24.51
N THR A 164 16.40 -19.71 -23.90
CA THR A 164 17.68 -19.03 -23.64
C THR A 164 18.34 -18.55 -24.93
N LYS A 165 18.37 -19.38 -25.98
CA LYS A 165 18.87 -18.95 -27.30
C LYS A 165 18.03 -17.86 -27.93
N GLN A 166 16.70 -17.89 -27.74
CA GLN A 166 15.82 -16.82 -28.20
C GLN A 166 16.06 -15.53 -27.44
N GLU A 167 16.29 -15.59 -26.13
CA GLU A 167 16.65 -14.44 -25.29
C GLU A 167 18.00 -13.85 -25.72
N GLU A 168 19.02 -14.68 -25.91
CA GLU A 168 20.32 -14.28 -26.44
C GLU A 168 20.18 -13.64 -27.84
N ALA A 169 19.35 -14.22 -28.72
CA ALA A 169 19.13 -13.69 -30.07
C ALA A 169 18.26 -12.43 -30.09
N LEU A 170 17.45 -12.20 -29.06
CA LEU A 170 16.59 -11.04 -28.97
C LEU A 170 17.34 -9.78 -28.54
N GLU A 171 18.62 -9.87 -28.12
CA GLU A 171 19.50 -8.78 -27.65
C GLU A 171 18.67 -7.54 -27.31
N LEU A 172 17.78 -7.68 -26.32
CA LEU A 172 16.90 -6.59 -25.96
C LEU A 172 17.83 -5.45 -25.57
N PRO A 173 17.77 -4.28 -26.24
CA PRO A 173 18.62 -3.18 -25.89
C PRO A 173 18.37 -2.94 -24.41
N ALA A 174 19.44 -3.08 -23.61
CA ALA A 174 19.40 -2.87 -22.18
C ALA A 174 18.59 -1.59 -21.95
N LEU A 175 17.40 -1.73 -21.36
CA LEU A 175 16.53 -0.59 -21.10
C LEU A 175 17.37 0.43 -20.32
N GLU A 176 17.19 1.72 -20.63
CA GLU A 176 18.00 2.79 -20.03
C GLU A 176 17.97 2.76 -18.49
N ASP A 177 16.91 2.19 -17.91
CA ASP A 177 16.77 1.93 -16.48
C ASP A 177 17.41 0.57 -16.08
N PRO A 178 18.49 0.58 -15.29
CA PRO A 178 19.18 -0.63 -14.83
C PRO A 178 18.29 -1.58 -14.04
N ASP A 179 17.29 -1.06 -13.33
CA ASP A 179 16.35 -1.82 -12.51
C ASP A 179 15.42 -2.72 -13.33
N MET A 180 15.21 -2.39 -14.61
CA MET A 180 14.34 -3.15 -15.52
C MET A 180 15.07 -4.30 -16.25
N ASN A 181 16.41 -4.35 -16.14
CA ASN A 181 17.22 -5.46 -16.65
C ASN A 181 17.60 -6.47 -15.54
N LEU A 182 16.99 -6.35 -14.35
CA LEU A 182 17.23 -7.27 -13.25
C LEU A 182 16.56 -8.63 -13.52
N PRO A 183 17.19 -9.74 -13.11
CA PRO A 183 16.54 -11.05 -13.11
C PRO A 183 15.20 -11.01 -12.39
N ALA A 184 14.21 -11.76 -12.88
CA ALA A 184 12.86 -11.84 -12.30
C ALA A 184 12.79 -11.93 -10.75
N PRO A 185 13.61 -12.73 -10.04
CA PRO A 185 13.57 -12.74 -8.58
C PRO A 185 13.99 -11.41 -7.93
N GLU A 186 14.91 -10.67 -8.53
CA GLU A 186 15.37 -9.37 -8.03
C GLU A 186 14.35 -8.29 -8.34
N LEU A 187 13.73 -8.32 -9.52
CA LEU A 187 12.63 -7.41 -9.88
C LEU A 187 11.42 -7.57 -8.94
N ASN A 188 11.06 -8.81 -8.57
CA ASN A 188 9.99 -9.06 -7.62
C ASN A 188 10.31 -8.52 -6.22
N ARG A 189 11.56 -8.64 -5.77
CA ARG A 189 11.99 -8.05 -4.49
C ARG A 189 11.90 -6.53 -4.51
N LEU A 190 12.34 -5.90 -5.60
CA LEU A 190 12.26 -4.46 -5.78
C LEU A 190 10.79 -3.98 -5.85
N ALA A 191 9.92 -4.75 -6.52
CA ALA A 191 8.49 -4.48 -6.55
C ALA A 191 7.86 -4.56 -5.15
N ASP A 192 8.25 -5.55 -4.33
CA ASP A 192 7.80 -5.66 -2.94
C ASP A 192 8.29 -4.49 -2.08
N GLU A 193 9.51 -4.02 -2.30
CA GLU A 193 10.06 -2.85 -1.60
C GLU A 193 9.32 -1.57 -1.97
N TYR A 194 9.12 -1.30 -3.27
CA TYR A 194 8.30 -0.18 -3.73
C TYR A 194 6.85 -0.29 -3.23
N GLY A 195 6.30 -1.50 -3.14
CA GLY A 195 4.98 -1.75 -2.57
C GLY A 195 4.90 -1.33 -1.10
N LYS A 196 5.91 -1.66 -0.29
CA LYS A 196 5.99 -1.24 1.12
C LYS A 196 6.18 0.26 1.26
N GLN A 197 7.07 0.87 0.48
CA GLN A 197 7.29 2.33 0.50
C GLN A 197 6.01 3.08 0.13
N LYS A 198 5.30 2.61 -0.90
CA LYS A 198 4.01 3.19 -1.29
C LYS A 198 2.98 3.07 -0.17
N GLN A 199 2.90 1.92 0.50
CA GLN A 199 1.99 1.73 1.62
C GLN A 199 2.31 2.66 2.80
N GLU A 200 3.59 2.89 3.10
CA GLU A 200 4.02 3.84 4.12
C GLU A 200 3.63 5.28 3.75
N ILE A 201 3.87 5.68 2.50
CA ILE A 201 3.43 6.98 1.99
C ILE A 201 1.91 7.12 2.09
N ASP A 202 1.14 6.11 1.69
CA ASP A 202 -0.33 6.12 1.78
C ASP A 202 -0.80 6.25 3.24
N GLN A 203 -0.13 5.58 4.20
CA GLN A 203 -0.43 5.72 5.63
C GLN A 203 -0.15 7.14 6.13
N THR A 204 1.00 7.72 5.79
CA THR A 204 1.34 9.10 6.18
C THR A 204 0.38 10.12 5.57
N LEU A 205 -0.05 9.91 4.32
CA LEU A 205 -1.07 10.74 3.66
C LEU A 205 -2.42 10.66 4.38
N VAL A 206 -2.84 9.46 4.79
CA VAL A 206 -4.08 9.26 5.56
C VAL A 206 -3.98 9.95 6.92
N GLU A 207 -2.87 9.82 7.64
CA GLU A 207 -2.64 10.48 8.93
C GLU A 207 -2.68 12.01 8.79
N LEU A 208 -1.95 12.55 7.81
CA LEU A 208 -1.90 14.00 7.57
C LEU A 208 -3.28 14.55 7.18
N THR A 209 -4.00 13.84 6.31
CA THR A 209 -5.33 14.24 5.83
C THR A 209 -6.39 14.14 6.92
N SER A 210 -6.32 13.12 7.78
CA SER A 210 -7.35 12.86 8.79
C SER A 210 -7.15 13.61 10.10
N GLN A 211 -5.90 13.88 10.51
CA GLN A 211 -5.61 14.48 11.82
C GLN A 211 -5.06 15.90 11.70
N SER A 212 -3.92 16.06 11.02
CA SER A 212 -3.16 17.31 11.02
C SER A 212 -3.89 18.45 10.29
N ILE A 213 -4.42 18.18 9.08
CA ILE A 213 -5.12 19.20 8.29
C ILE A 213 -6.40 19.69 9.00
N PRO A 214 -7.29 18.81 9.53
CA PRO A 214 -8.46 19.26 10.26
C PRO A 214 -8.13 20.04 11.54
N GLN A 215 -7.12 19.60 12.31
CA GLN A 215 -6.69 20.30 13.52
C GLN A 215 -6.17 21.70 13.20
N SER A 216 -5.23 21.82 12.25
CA SER A 216 -4.70 23.11 11.82
C SER A 216 -5.79 24.03 11.25
N ARG A 217 -6.77 23.47 10.54
CA ARG A 217 -7.94 24.21 10.04
C ARG A 217 -8.83 24.71 11.17
N GLU A 218 -9.03 23.92 12.21
CA GLU A 218 -9.81 24.31 13.38
C GLU A 218 -9.11 25.39 14.19
N GLU A 219 -7.80 25.25 14.45
CA GLU A 219 -6.98 26.29 15.07
C GLU A 219 -7.02 27.60 14.27
N HIS A 220 -6.89 27.51 12.94
CA HIS A 220 -7.00 28.67 12.07
C HIS A 220 -8.40 29.32 12.14
N ASN A 221 -9.47 28.53 12.21
CA ASN A 221 -10.82 29.05 12.37
C ASN A 221 -11.01 29.76 13.72
N GLN A 222 -10.48 29.20 14.80
CA GLN A 222 -10.51 29.82 16.13
C GLN A 222 -9.73 31.13 16.14
N LEU A 223 -8.53 31.14 15.55
CA LEU A 223 -7.73 32.36 15.45
C LEU A 223 -8.41 33.42 14.58
N LYS A 224 -9.09 33.03 13.50
CA LYS A 224 -9.88 33.94 12.67
C LYS A 224 -11.08 34.53 13.43
N GLN A 225 -11.75 33.73 14.25
CA GLN A 225 -12.82 34.23 15.12
C GLN A 225 -12.29 35.21 16.16
N GLU A 226 -11.13 34.92 16.74
CA GLU A 226 -10.45 35.80 17.71
C GLU A 226 -10.05 37.13 17.06
N VAL A 227 -9.44 37.09 15.87
CA VAL A 227 -9.10 38.30 15.11
C VAL A 227 -10.36 39.11 14.80
N SER A 228 -11.45 38.47 14.35
CA SER A 228 -12.71 39.19 14.10
C SER A 228 -13.30 39.81 15.38
N ARG A 229 -13.15 39.16 16.53
CA ARG A 229 -13.55 39.72 17.84
C ARG A 229 -12.70 40.94 18.20
N LEU A 230 -11.39 40.83 18.06
CA LEU A 230 -10.45 41.92 18.34
C LEU A 230 -10.64 43.10 17.38
N GLU A 231 -10.94 42.85 16.10
CA GLU A 231 -11.29 43.91 15.13
C GLU A 231 -12.58 44.64 15.52
N LYS A 232 -13.61 43.92 15.99
CA LYS A 232 -14.84 44.54 16.52
C LYS A 232 -14.56 45.36 17.78
N GLU A 233 -13.69 44.87 18.66
CA GLU A 233 -13.30 45.60 19.86
C GLU A 233 -12.49 46.87 19.52
N LYS A 234 -11.51 46.74 18.61
CA LYS A 234 -10.72 47.86 18.08
C LYS A 234 -11.61 48.92 17.44
N THR A 235 -12.51 48.53 16.54
CA THR A 235 -13.42 49.49 15.89
C THR A 235 -14.36 50.15 16.89
N ARG A 236 -14.81 49.44 17.94
CA ARG A 236 -15.59 50.02 19.03
C ARG A 236 -14.79 51.06 19.82
N THR A 237 -13.54 50.77 20.18
CA THR A 237 -12.69 51.71 20.93
C THR A 237 -12.27 52.90 20.07
N GLU A 238 -11.99 52.69 18.77
CA GLU A 238 -11.73 53.76 17.81
C GLU A 238 -12.95 54.68 17.65
N ASN A 239 -14.16 54.12 17.53
CA ASN A 239 -15.39 54.91 17.47
C ASN A 239 -15.60 55.72 18.76
N MET A 240 -15.41 55.11 19.93
CA MET A 240 -15.47 55.81 21.22
C MET A 240 -14.44 56.94 21.29
N ALA A 241 -13.21 56.71 20.85
CA ALA A 241 -12.17 57.73 20.81
C ALA A 241 -12.50 58.86 19.82
N GLN A 242 -13.04 58.54 18.65
CA GLN A 242 -13.48 59.53 17.65
C GLN A 242 -14.65 60.37 18.17
N GLU A 243 -15.62 59.77 18.87
CA GLU A 243 -16.71 60.50 19.51
C GLU A 243 -16.19 61.47 20.58
N MET A 244 -15.23 61.05 21.41
CA MET A 244 -14.58 61.91 22.39
C MET A 244 -13.81 63.07 21.75
N VAL A 245 -13.12 62.83 20.61
CA VAL A 245 -12.44 63.89 19.86
C VAL A 245 -13.44 64.85 19.23
N LYS A 246 -14.55 64.36 18.65
CA LYS A 246 -15.62 65.21 18.10
C LYS A 246 -16.25 66.08 19.19
N LEU A 247 -16.56 65.50 20.35
CA LEU A 247 -17.10 66.23 21.49
C LEU A 247 -16.13 67.34 21.94
N ARG A 248 -14.83 67.04 22.02
CA ARG A 248 -13.79 68.02 22.33
C ARG A 248 -13.71 69.14 21.28
N GLU A 249 -13.79 68.81 20.00
CA GLU A 249 -13.76 69.83 18.94
C GLU A 249 -15.01 70.70 18.97
N GLU A 250 -16.19 70.13 19.21
CA GLU A 250 -17.43 70.89 19.39
C GLU A 250 -17.36 71.83 20.61
N GLU A 251 -16.77 71.40 21.72
CA GLU A 251 -16.50 72.27 22.87
C GLU A 251 -15.49 73.39 22.52
N MET A 252 -14.43 73.09 21.76
CA MET A 252 -13.47 74.09 21.31
C MET A 252 -14.08 75.10 20.33
N GLN A 253 -14.99 74.67 19.44
CA GLN A 253 -15.69 75.58 18.53
C GLN A 253 -16.67 76.50 19.27
N LYS A 254 -17.41 75.98 20.26
CA LYS A 254 -18.23 76.82 21.16
C LYS A 254 -17.37 77.83 21.93
N GLY A 255 -16.18 77.43 22.37
CA GLY A 255 -15.19 78.31 22.98
C GLY A 255 -14.67 79.41 22.04
N ARG A 256 -14.41 79.09 20.75
CA ARG A 256 -13.97 80.07 19.74
C ARG A 256 -15.03 81.12 19.43
N ILE A 257 -16.28 80.71 19.24
CA ILE A 257 -17.39 81.64 18.95
C ILE A 257 -17.54 82.65 20.10
N HIS A 258 -17.45 82.19 21.36
CA HIS A 258 -17.50 83.08 22.51
C HIS A 258 -16.33 84.10 22.52
N ASN A 259 -15.11 83.65 22.21
CA ASN A 259 -13.95 84.52 22.14
C ASN A 259 -14.04 85.53 20.98
N GLU A 260 -14.64 85.15 19.85
CA GLU A 260 -14.79 86.04 18.69
C GLU A 260 -15.83 87.14 18.96
N THR A 261 -16.97 86.79 19.59
CA THR A 261 -17.97 87.80 20.02
C THR A 261 -17.43 88.78 21.05
N THR A 262 -16.57 88.35 21.98
CA THR A 262 -15.94 89.28 22.94
C THR A 262 -14.94 90.21 22.25
N ALA A 263 -14.19 89.72 21.25
CA ALA A 263 -13.28 90.56 20.46
C ALA A 263 -14.01 91.61 19.61
N GLU A 264 -15.13 91.26 18.98
CA GLU A 264 -15.97 92.22 18.24
C GLU A 264 -16.55 93.31 19.15
N TRP A 265 -16.94 92.96 20.37
CA TRP A 265 -17.41 93.92 21.36
C TRP A 265 -16.31 94.93 21.76
N TYR A 266 -15.09 94.45 22.02
CA TYR A 266 -13.95 95.33 22.33
C TYR A 266 -13.59 96.23 21.14
N ARG A 267 -13.62 95.72 19.91
CA ARG A 267 -13.39 96.54 18.69
C ARG A 267 -14.45 97.62 18.53
N SER A 268 -15.71 97.28 18.76
CA SER A 268 -16.83 98.24 18.70
C SER A 268 -16.69 99.36 19.75
N LEU A 269 -16.22 99.01 20.96
CA LEU A 269 -15.96 99.95 22.03
C LEU A 269 -14.83 100.93 21.67
N ILE A 270 -13.73 100.42 21.09
CA ILE A 270 -12.60 101.24 20.60
C ILE A 270 -13.09 102.24 19.55
N HIS A 271 -13.93 101.80 18.61
CA HIS A 271 -14.42 102.66 17.53
C HIS A 271 -15.31 103.82 18.04
N ILE A 272 -16.09 103.59 19.10
CA ILE A 272 -16.90 104.64 19.76
C ILE A 272 -16.00 105.63 20.50
N LEU A 273 -14.96 105.13 21.18
CA LEU A 273 -13.97 105.96 21.88
C LEU A 273 -13.22 106.89 20.91
N GLU A 274 -12.83 106.40 19.74
CA GLU A 274 -12.20 107.20 18.68
C GLU A 274 -13.12 108.31 18.18
N HIS A 275 -14.42 108.03 18.02
CA HIS A 275 -15.40 108.99 17.49
C HIS A 275 -15.74 110.13 18.48
N ILE A 276 -15.79 109.83 19.79
CA ILE A 276 -16.10 110.83 20.83
C ILE A 276 -14.90 111.74 21.12
N LEU A 277 -13.68 111.20 21.07
CA LEU A 277 -12.48 111.94 21.44
C LEU A 277 -11.90 112.80 20.29
N GLY A 278 -12.34 112.60 19.05
CA GLY A 278 -11.86 113.40 17.90
C GLY A 278 -10.35 113.26 17.66
N ILE A 279 -9.80 112.11 18.05
CA ILE A 279 -8.39 111.75 17.92
C ILE A 279 -8.29 110.81 16.72
N SER A 280 -7.74 111.31 15.61
CA SER A 280 -7.72 110.60 14.32
C SER A 280 -6.43 109.79 14.07
N ASN A 281 -5.46 109.76 15.00
CA ASN A 281 -4.28 108.89 14.95
C ASN A 281 -3.61 108.84 16.34
N PHE A 282 -4.01 107.88 17.18
CA PHE A 282 -3.33 107.62 18.46
C PHE A 282 -2.22 106.59 18.23
N GLU A 283 -1.00 107.06 18.01
CA GLU A 283 0.17 106.19 17.91
C GLU A 283 0.98 106.28 19.20
N LEU A 284 0.94 105.17 19.96
CA LEU A 284 1.80 104.96 21.11
C LEU A 284 3.06 104.23 20.64
N THR A 285 4.11 104.99 20.34
CA THR A 285 5.40 104.41 19.93
C THR A 285 6.34 104.42 21.13
N GLN A 286 6.55 103.26 21.77
CA GLN A 286 7.63 103.09 22.73
C GLN A 286 8.96 103.12 21.96
N GLN A 287 9.68 104.23 22.07
CA GLN A 287 10.93 104.42 21.35
C GLN A 287 12.13 103.82 22.12
N ASP A 288 12.09 103.83 23.46
CA ASP A 288 13.03 103.11 24.35
C ASP A 288 12.53 103.17 25.81
N HIS A 289 12.77 102.16 26.66
CA HIS A 289 12.50 102.30 28.11
C HIS A 289 13.52 103.29 28.73
N PRO A 290 13.13 104.41 29.41
CA PRO A 290 11.80 104.79 29.90
C PRO A 290 11.23 106.07 29.23
N GLN A 291 11.26 106.18 27.90
CA GLN A 291 10.68 107.29 27.13
C GLN A 291 9.55 106.79 26.22
N THR A 292 8.34 107.28 26.49
CA THR A 292 7.17 107.04 25.64
C THR A 292 6.94 108.26 24.78
N LYS A 293 7.02 108.08 23.46
CA LYS A 293 6.57 109.09 22.50
C LYS A 293 5.07 108.91 22.29
N ILE A 294 4.31 109.91 22.73
CA ILE A 294 2.87 109.98 22.49
C ILE A 294 2.68 111.01 21.38
N SER A 295 2.34 110.53 20.18
CA SER A 295 1.93 111.38 19.07
C SER A 295 0.42 111.24 18.88
N PHE A 296 -0.28 112.37 18.96
CA PHE A 296 -1.69 112.42 18.60
C PHE A 296 -1.98 113.65 17.76
N THR A 297 -2.86 113.46 16.78
CA THR A 297 -3.40 114.54 15.96
C THR A 297 -4.75 114.94 16.55
N TYR A 298 -4.90 116.21 16.91
CA TYR A 298 -6.14 116.74 17.47
C TYR A 298 -6.83 117.65 16.46
N LYS A 299 -8.09 117.33 16.11
CA LYS A 299 -8.97 118.11 15.21
C LYS A 299 -8.30 118.57 13.91
N ASP A 300 -7.53 117.68 13.27
CA ASP A 300 -6.92 117.85 11.94
C ASP A 300 -6.13 119.16 11.68
N ALA A 301 -5.72 119.88 12.73
CA ALA A 301 -5.03 121.17 12.60
C ALA A 301 -3.75 121.29 13.45
N HIS A 302 -3.57 120.45 14.47
CA HIS A 302 -2.43 120.52 15.37
C HIS A 302 -1.82 119.13 15.60
N GLN A 303 -0.56 118.95 15.20
CA GLN A 303 0.22 117.77 15.53
C GLN A 303 0.97 118.05 16.85
N VAL A 304 0.65 117.25 17.87
CA VAL A 304 1.28 117.33 19.18
C VAL A 304 2.15 116.10 19.35
N GLU A 305 3.47 116.31 19.49
CA GLU A 305 4.36 115.24 19.92
C GLU A 305 4.78 115.50 21.37
N LEU A 306 4.43 114.58 22.25
CA LEU A 306 4.82 114.61 23.65
C LEU A 306 5.80 113.47 23.93
N LEU A 307 6.97 113.83 24.43
CA LEU A 307 7.93 112.87 24.98
C LEU A 307 7.77 112.87 26.49
N ALA A 308 7.21 111.79 27.03
CA ALA A 308 7.00 111.62 28.46
C ALA A 308 7.84 110.46 29.00
N ASN A 309 8.31 110.60 30.24
CA ASN A 309 8.94 109.50 30.95
C ASN A 309 7.89 108.47 31.37
N SER A 310 8.07 107.21 30.98
CA SER A 310 7.10 106.13 31.20
C SER A 310 6.94 105.69 32.66
N GLN A 311 7.85 106.10 33.55
CA GLN A 311 7.82 105.75 34.98
C GLN A 311 7.38 106.90 35.90
N THR A 312 7.68 108.16 35.54
CA THR A 312 7.37 109.34 36.39
C THR A 312 6.24 110.20 35.83
N GLY A 313 5.82 110.00 34.58
CA GLY A 313 4.83 110.85 33.91
C GLY A 313 5.33 112.27 33.63
N GLU A 314 6.63 112.53 33.81
CA GLU A 314 7.24 113.83 33.54
C GLU A 314 7.39 114.09 32.05
N LEU A 315 7.09 115.32 31.66
CA LEU A 315 7.15 115.75 30.26
C LEU A 315 8.58 116.21 29.93
N LEU A 316 9.29 115.40 29.15
CA LEU A 316 10.71 115.61 28.79
C LEU A 316 10.85 116.68 27.70
N SER A 317 10.00 116.62 26.69
CA SER A 317 9.87 117.65 25.66
C SER A 317 8.51 117.57 24.98
N ALA A 318 8.05 118.70 24.45
CA ALA A 318 6.89 118.75 23.59
C ALA A 318 7.15 119.66 22.40
N SER A 319 6.72 119.21 21.23
CA SER A 319 6.72 120.00 20.00
C SER A 319 5.27 120.19 19.53
N LEU A 320 4.95 121.43 19.16
CA LEU A 320 3.69 121.82 18.55
C LEU A 320 4.00 122.41 17.18
N SER A 321 3.41 121.83 16.13
CA SER A 321 3.64 122.24 14.75
C SER A 321 2.87 123.53 14.38
N ASN A 322 3.00 124.65 15.12
CA ASN A 322 2.62 126.00 14.63
C ASN A 322 2.98 127.22 15.51
N SER A 323 3.88 127.11 16.51
CA SER A 323 4.15 128.24 17.43
C SER A 323 5.64 128.55 17.53
N ASN A 324 5.98 129.85 17.62
CA ASN A 324 7.35 130.36 17.79
C ASN A 324 8.10 129.55 18.87
N ALA A 325 9.30 129.05 18.54
CA ALA A 325 10.10 128.19 19.41
C ALA A 325 10.39 128.82 20.79
N GLU A 326 10.39 130.16 20.89
CA GLU A 326 10.53 130.88 22.16
C GLU A 326 9.28 130.77 23.06
N ASN A 327 8.07 130.71 22.50
CA ASN A 327 6.82 130.54 23.25
C ASN A 327 6.69 129.13 23.80
N VAL A 328 7.05 128.12 23.01
CA VAL A 328 7.00 126.70 23.44
C VAL A 328 8.00 126.45 24.58
N GLN A 329 9.22 127.02 24.50
CA GLN A 329 10.17 126.91 25.61
C GLN A 329 9.73 127.67 26.86
N THR A 330 9.02 128.78 26.71
CA THR A 330 8.48 129.55 27.84
C THR A 330 7.36 128.79 28.54
N ILE A 331 6.43 128.18 27.78
CA ILE A 331 5.36 127.32 28.31
C ILE A 331 5.94 126.06 28.93
N LEU A 332 7.00 125.46 28.36
CA LEU A 332 7.70 124.31 28.93
C LEU A 332 8.39 124.65 30.28
N LYS A 333 8.97 125.85 30.41
CA LYS A 333 9.54 126.32 31.69
C LYS A 333 8.46 126.54 32.76
N GLN A 334 7.30 127.07 32.38
CA GLN A 334 6.18 127.28 33.29
C GLN A 334 5.55 125.95 33.72
N THR A 335 5.38 125.00 32.80
CA THR A 335 4.76 123.69 33.09
C THR A 335 5.66 122.75 33.87
N LYS A 336 7.00 122.86 33.76
CA LYS A 336 7.96 122.13 34.63
C LYS A 336 7.86 122.49 36.12
N SER A 337 7.18 123.57 36.49
CA SER A 337 6.91 123.93 37.89
C SER A 337 5.69 123.22 38.50
N LEU A 338 4.90 122.48 37.71
CA LEU A 338 3.69 121.78 38.17
C LEU A 338 3.95 120.28 38.44
N PRO A 339 3.11 119.61 39.26
CA PRO A 339 3.22 118.17 39.55
C PRO A 339 3.09 117.29 38.28
N PRO A 340 3.88 116.20 38.15
CA PRO A 340 3.98 115.37 36.92
C PRO A 340 2.63 114.95 36.32
N ALA A 341 1.68 114.53 37.16
CA ALA A 341 0.35 114.11 36.74
C ALA A 341 -0.46 115.19 35.99
N THR A 342 -0.14 116.47 36.19
CA THR A 342 -0.85 117.61 35.60
C THR A 342 -0.04 118.30 34.51
N GLN A 343 1.24 117.93 34.32
CA GLN A 343 2.14 118.59 33.37
C GLN A 343 1.63 118.43 31.94
N VAL A 344 1.26 117.21 31.54
CA VAL A 344 0.73 116.91 30.20
C VAL A 344 -0.57 117.68 29.94
N GLN A 345 -1.53 117.62 30.87
CA GLN A 345 -2.82 118.28 30.71
C GLN A 345 -2.70 119.81 30.69
N SER A 346 -1.83 120.37 31.55
CA SER A 346 -1.59 121.82 31.60
C SER A 346 -0.87 122.32 30.35
N PHE A 347 0.11 121.57 29.83
CA PHE A 347 0.79 121.86 28.58
C PHE A 347 -0.20 121.87 27.41
N ILE A 348 -1.01 120.80 27.25
CA ILE A 348 -2.01 120.72 26.18
C ILE A 348 -3.01 121.87 26.29
N ARG A 349 -3.46 122.22 27.50
CA ARG A 349 -4.41 123.32 27.70
C ARG A 349 -3.80 124.69 27.37
N GLN A 350 -2.57 124.96 27.77
CA GLN A 350 -1.91 126.24 27.50
C GLN A 350 -1.47 126.36 26.03
N ALA A 351 -0.95 125.29 25.45
CA ALA A 351 -0.50 125.25 24.05
C ALA A 351 -1.65 125.31 23.03
N LEU A 352 -2.87 124.91 23.41
CA LEU A 352 -4.07 125.06 22.57
C LEU A 352 -4.81 126.39 22.77
N LEU A 353 -4.43 127.20 23.78
CA LEU A 353 -5.02 128.53 24.07
C LEU A 353 -4.13 129.70 23.62
N SER A 354 -2.88 129.43 23.21
CA SER A 354 -1.89 130.37 22.67
C SER A 354 -1.66 130.12 21.18
#